data_AF-A0A9E6P535-F1
#
_entry.id   AF-A0A9E6P535-F1
#
_cell.length_a   1.000
_cell.length_b   1.000
_cell.length_c   1.000
_cell.angle_alpha   90.00
_cell.angle_beta   90.00
_cell.angle_gamma   90.00
#
_symmetry.space_group_name_H-M   'P 1'
#
loop_
_entity.id
_entity.type
_entity.pdbx_description
1 polymer ?
#
loop_
_entity_poly.entity_id
_entity_poly.type
_entity_poly.pdbx_seq_one_letter_code
_entity_poly.pdbx_strand_id
1 'polypeptide(L)'
;MDYPKSVPSVGLVNGKFVNEDAIAGLPGSLIPAAWGNGVTDELLNVINSAGLEPSETDVNQLLLAVKKLSQAGEDKHASDIGAANLYMVNYVPAVSVLKDGLALRFTAANANTGASTFAPNGLLPKPLVSLALSALRPAEIVGGSVCSVVYSAALDSWVLVYASGGNAASGRLLGVKTFTASGTYVPTVGMRNVLVSLVGGGGGSSGIAATNSNQISLAGGGASGSYAQAWLSAGVIGQSQIITVGARGAAGSVSTGGGSGGTSSIGSLVSATGGGGSPWNEALVLPGFGLYVGGFPSLISSGGNIINTAGAAGSPGICLSGSTLAGHGANSPLGSGGYGNSVALSLAAPGSGFGSGAGGIANTFNQPARPGGAGAPGVVIIHEYA
;
A
#
# COMPACT_ATOMS: atom_id res chain seq x y z
N MET A 1 30.84 32.71 31.57
CA MET A 1 30.89 33.72 32.62
C MET A 1 31.05 33.05 33.98
N ASP A 2 32.08 33.43 34.72
CA ASP A 2 32.31 33.14 36.13
C ASP A 2 32.74 34.45 36.83
N TYR A 3 32.87 34.45 38.15
CA TYR A 3 33.44 35.56 38.91
C TYR A 3 34.81 35.98 38.35
N PRO A 4 35.17 37.28 38.32
CA PRO A 4 36.36 37.78 37.64
C PRO A 4 37.65 37.55 38.46
N LYS A 5 38.04 36.30 38.70
CA LYS A 5 39.24 35.94 39.50
C LYS A 5 40.54 36.33 38.81
N SER A 6 40.52 36.46 37.48
CA SER A 6 41.67 36.87 36.67
C SER A 6 41.94 38.38 36.64
N VAL A 7 41.02 39.22 37.13
CA VAL A 7 41.19 40.69 37.13
C VAL A 7 42.02 41.11 38.36
N PRO A 8 43.20 41.73 38.19
CA PRO A 8 44.00 42.19 39.32
C PRO A 8 43.26 43.22 40.18
N SER A 9 43.45 43.17 41.49
CA SER A 9 42.93 44.17 42.44
C SER A 9 41.40 44.33 42.46
N VAL A 10 40.63 43.35 41.97
CA VAL A 10 39.16 43.39 42.00
C VAL A 10 38.58 43.24 43.41
N GLY A 11 39.41 42.82 44.38
CA GLY A 11 39.05 42.74 45.80
C GLY A 11 38.12 41.57 46.13
N LEU A 12 38.25 40.42 45.46
CA LEU A 12 37.49 39.21 45.78
C LEU A 12 38.08 38.48 46.99
N VAL A 13 37.21 37.97 47.87
CA VAL A 13 37.60 37.07 48.96
C VAL A 13 36.86 35.74 48.76
N ASN A 14 37.59 34.62 48.78
CA ASN A 14 37.07 33.29 48.46
C ASN A 14 36.32 33.22 47.11
N GLY A 15 36.74 34.05 46.15
CA GLY A 15 36.13 34.10 44.81
C GLY A 15 34.82 34.86 44.71
N LYS A 16 34.39 35.59 45.75
CA LYS A 16 33.18 36.44 45.75
C LYS A 16 33.48 37.90 46.08
N PHE A 17 32.59 38.79 45.67
CA PHE A 17 32.69 40.21 45.99
C PHE A 17 32.43 40.45 47.49
N VAL A 18 33.18 41.36 48.10
CA VAL A 18 33.07 41.76 49.51
C VAL A 18 33.03 43.28 49.64
N ASN A 19 32.33 43.78 50.66
CA ASN A 19 32.32 45.21 50.95
C ASN A 19 33.60 45.62 51.70
N GLU A 20 33.93 46.90 51.66
CA GLU A 20 35.04 47.46 52.42
C GLU A 20 34.80 47.30 53.93
N ASP A 21 35.86 46.94 54.66
CA ASP A 21 35.89 46.95 56.12
C ASP A 21 36.91 47.99 56.58
N ALA A 22 36.41 49.20 56.82
CA ALA A 22 37.21 50.34 57.27
C ALA A 22 37.77 50.15 58.69
N ILE A 23 37.23 49.23 59.49
CA ILE A 23 37.67 48.97 60.88
C ILE A 23 38.85 48.00 60.88
N ALA A 24 38.81 46.97 60.02
CA ALA A 24 39.90 46.00 59.86
C ALA A 24 40.98 46.46 58.84
N GLY A 25 40.77 47.59 58.14
CA GLY A 25 41.67 48.09 57.12
C GLY A 25 41.69 47.24 55.84
N LEU A 26 40.60 46.52 55.56
CA LEU A 26 40.49 45.64 54.40
C LEU A 26 39.78 46.36 53.24
N PRO A 27 40.44 46.54 52.09
CA PRO A 27 39.83 47.17 50.93
C PRO A 27 38.70 46.29 50.36
N GLY A 28 37.57 46.91 50.04
CA GLY A 28 36.42 46.24 49.43
C GLY A 28 36.60 45.96 47.95
N SER A 29 35.68 45.17 47.39
CA SER A 29 35.56 44.96 45.95
C SER A 29 35.20 46.23 45.19
N LEU A 30 35.50 46.23 43.89
CA LEU A 30 35.19 47.36 42.99
C LEU A 30 33.70 47.67 42.83
N ILE A 31 32.83 46.72 43.17
CA ILE A 31 31.36 46.85 43.10
C ILE A 31 30.73 46.38 44.42
N PRO A 32 29.52 46.86 44.77
CA PRO A 32 28.82 46.43 45.97
C PRO A 32 28.63 44.91 46.00
N ALA A 33 29.04 44.28 47.11
CA ALA A 33 29.08 42.82 47.22
C ALA A 33 27.73 42.16 46.99
N ALA A 34 26.66 42.74 47.55
CA ALA A 34 25.31 42.20 47.43
C ALA A 34 24.84 42.14 45.97
N TRP A 35 25.05 43.23 45.22
CA TRP A 35 24.65 43.31 43.83
C TRP A 35 25.53 42.43 42.92
N GLY A 36 26.85 42.54 43.07
CA GLY A 36 27.80 41.77 42.26
C GLY A 36 27.64 40.26 42.43
N ASN A 37 27.50 39.78 43.67
CA ASN A 37 27.27 38.37 43.92
C ASN A 37 25.90 37.91 43.41
N GLY A 38 24.83 38.69 43.64
CA GLY A 38 23.48 38.32 43.21
C GLY A 38 23.36 38.10 41.70
N VAL A 39 23.88 39.05 40.90
CA VAL A 39 23.83 38.95 39.44
C VAL A 39 24.72 37.82 38.92
N THR A 40 25.93 37.66 39.46
CA THR A 40 26.84 36.60 39.01
C THR A 40 26.31 35.21 39.38
N ASP A 41 25.78 35.03 40.60
CA ASP A 41 25.19 33.76 41.03
C ASP A 41 23.94 33.39 40.20
N GLU A 42 23.08 34.37 39.84
CA GLU A 42 21.89 34.11 39.00
C GLU A 42 22.28 33.58 37.62
N LEU A 43 23.29 34.18 36.99
CA LEU A 43 23.76 33.78 35.67
C LEU A 43 24.53 32.45 35.71
N LEU A 44 25.32 32.22 36.77
CA LEU A 44 25.95 30.94 37.04
C LEU A 44 24.93 29.81 37.22
N ASN A 45 23.83 30.06 37.93
CA ASN A 45 22.76 29.06 38.09
C ASN A 45 22.15 28.64 36.74
N VAL A 46 21.97 29.58 35.81
CA VAL A 46 21.49 29.27 34.44
C VAL A 46 22.52 28.42 33.69
N ILE A 47 23.80 28.80 33.72
CA ILE A 47 24.89 28.07 33.05
C ILE A 47 25.05 26.65 33.60
N ASN A 48 25.06 26.50 34.93
CA ASN A 48 25.15 25.22 35.62
C ASN A 48 23.93 24.33 35.33
N SER A 49 22.72 24.90 35.29
CA SER A 49 21.51 24.14 34.96
C SER A 49 21.52 23.58 33.53
N ALA A 50 22.27 24.21 32.63
CA ALA A 50 22.50 23.73 31.28
C ALA A 50 23.64 22.69 31.18
N GLY A 51 24.22 22.26 32.31
CA GLY A 51 25.35 21.33 32.37
C GLY A 51 26.63 21.87 31.76
N LEU A 52 26.83 23.20 31.81
CA LEU A 52 28.04 23.86 31.34
C LEU A 52 28.91 24.24 32.54
N GLU A 53 30.22 23.99 32.43
CA GLU A 53 31.19 24.48 33.41
C GLU A 53 31.43 25.99 33.23
N PRO A 54 31.20 26.83 34.24
CA PRO A 54 31.44 28.26 34.16
C PRO A 54 32.90 28.61 33.83
N SER A 55 33.10 29.55 32.92
CA SER A 55 34.41 30.07 32.52
C SER A 55 34.42 31.59 32.44
N GLU A 56 35.47 32.22 32.97
CA GLU A 56 35.69 33.67 32.87
C GLU A 56 36.00 34.12 31.43
N THR A 57 36.63 33.28 30.62
CA THR A 57 37.06 33.63 29.27
C THR A 57 35.98 33.44 28.20
N ASP A 58 34.90 32.74 28.54
CA ASP A 58 33.79 32.47 27.63
C ASP A 58 32.60 33.42 27.88
N VAL A 59 32.45 34.34 26.94
CA VAL A 59 31.42 35.40 26.95
C VAL A 59 30.10 34.97 26.31
N ASN A 60 29.99 33.74 25.78
CA ASN A 60 28.76 33.26 25.14
C ASN A 60 28.01 32.20 25.97
N GLN A 61 28.51 31.81 27.14
CA GLN A 61 27.94 30.70 27.92
C GLN A 61 26.49 30.90 28.32
N LEU A 62 26.04 32.13 28.62
CA LEU A 62 24.63 32.39 28.92
C LEU A 62 23.74 32.13 27.69
N LEU A 63 24.17 32.57 26.51
CA LEU A 63 23.45 32.32 25.26
C LEU A 63 23.44 30.82 24.92
N LEU A 64 24.56 30.14 25.12
CA LEU A 64 24.66 28.69 24.92
C LEU A 64 23.80 27.93 25.93
N ALA A 65 23.77 28.35 27.19
CA ALA A 65 22.91 27.80 28.22
C ALA A 65 21.44 27.98 27.88
N VAL A 66 21.00 29.17 27.47
CA VAL A 66 19.62 29.43 27.04
C VAL A 66 19.26 28.60 25.80
N LYS A 67 20.16 28.47 24.82
CA LYS A 67 19.94 27.60 23.65
C LYS A 67 19.87 26.13 24.04
N LYS A 68 20.76 25.66 24.92
CA LYS A 68 20.77 24.28 25.43
C LYS A 68 19.53 23.98 26.24
N LEU A 69 19.11 24.86 27.14
CA LEU A 69 17.89 24.71 27.94
C LEU A 69 16.63 24.78 27.08
N SER A 70 16.66 25.56 25.99
CA SER A 70 15.59 25.61 24.99
C SER A 70 15.53 24.33 24.13
N GLN A 71 16.69 23.78 23.74
CA GLN A 71 16.79 22.51 23.00
C GLN A 71 16.57 21.27 23.89
N ALA A 72 16.97 21.34 25.16
CA ALA A 72 16.69 20.37 26.21
C ALA A 72 15.29 20.54 26.80
N GLY A 73 14.53 21.55 26.35
CA GLY A 73 13.06 21.57 26.37
C GLY A 73 12.52 20.52 25.40
N GLU A 74 12.88 19.28 25.70
CA GLU A 74 12.58 17.96 25.16
C GLU A 74 11.64 17.84 23.96
N ASP A 75 11.98 16.93 23.06
CA ASP A 75 10.99 15.99 22.54
C ASP A 75 10.32 15.33 23.77
N LYS A 76 9.27 15.96 24.31
CA LYS A 76 8.52 15.49 25.49
C LYS A 76 8.01 14.09 25.19
N HIS A 77 8.81 13.10 25.53
CA HIS A 77 8.59 11.69 25.25
C HIS A 77 8.60 10.95 26.57
N ALA A 78 7.56 10.18 26.81
CA ALA A 78 7.49 9.29 27.94
C ALA A 78 6.64 8.07 27.61
N SER A 79 6.77 7.02 28.41
CA SER A 79 6.03 5.78 28.20
C SER A 79 4.62 5.88 28.78
N ASP A 80 3.66 5.29 28.07
CA ASP A 80 2.29 5.10 28.55
C ASP A 80 2.28 4.18 29.78
N ILE A 81 1.61 4.65 30.83
CA ILE A 81 1.35 3.92 32.09
C ILE A 81 -0.14 3.59 32.25
N GLY A 82 -0.96 3.91 31.26
CA GLY A 82 -2.39 3.69 31.24
C GLY A 82 -2.80 2.29 30.74
N ALA A 83 -4.04 2.21 30.28
CA ALA A 83 -4.67 1.00 29.77
C ALA A 83 -5.08 1.17 28.31
N ALA A 84 -5.54 0.09 27.66
CA ALA A 84 -6.08 0.17 26.30
C ALA A 84 -7.17 1.25 26.20
N ASN A 85 -7.04 2.15 25.21
CA ASN A 85 -7.90 3.31 24.98
C ASN A 85 -7.87 4.42 26.07
N LEU A 86 -7.08 4.26 27.13
CA LEU A 86 -6.88 5.27 28.17
C LEU A 86 -5.37 5.47 28.36
N TYR A 87 -4.78 6.32 27.52
CA TYR A 87 -3.34 6.57 27.52
C TYR A 87 -2.99 7.62 28.56
N MET A 88 -2.03 7.31 29.43
CA MET A 88 -1.61 8.21 30.52
C MET A 88 -0.09 8.28 30.57
N VAL A 89 0.48 9.47 30.68
CA VAL A 89 1.94 9.66 30.58
C VAL A 89 2.44 10.72 31.54
N ASN A 90 3.53 10.45 32.26
CA ASN A 90 4.15 11.42 33.16
C ASN A 90 5.40 12.04 32.51
N TYR A 91 5.29 13.29 32.05
CA TYR A 91 6.40 14.05 31.48
C TYR A 91 7.23 14.77 32.55
N VAL A 92 8.49 15.05 32.23
CA VAL A 92 9.40 15.86 33.05
C VAL A 92 9.98 16.97 32.15
N PRO A 93 9.80 18.27 32.46
CA PRO A 93 8.98 18.81 33.54
C PRO A 93 7.48 18.53 33.34
N ALA A 94 6.75 18.44 34.45
CA ALA A 94 5.34 18.08 34.44
C ALA A 94 4.47 19.11 33.69
N VAL A 95 3.58 18.63 32.82
CA VAL A 95 2.57 19.46 32.14
C VAL A 95 1.42 19.72 33.12
N SER A 96 1.33 20.96 33.63
CA SER A 96 0.28 21.37 34.57
C SER A 96 -0.92 22.06 33.91
N VAL A 97 -0.76 22.58 32.69
CA VAL A 97 -1.81 23.29 31.94
C VAL A 97 -1.74 22.91 30.47
N LEU A 98 -2.89 22.57 29.88
CA LEU A 98 -3.03 22.35 28.44
C LEU A 98 -3.14 23.69 27.72
N LYS A 99 -2.26 23.91 26.73
CA LYS A 99 -2.28 25.09 25.86
C LYS A 99 -2.56 24.64 24.44
N ASP A 100 -3.27 25.47 23.68
CA ASP A 100 -3.52 25.20 22.27
C ASP A 100 -2.20 25.01 21.50
N GLY A 101 -2.14 23.99 20.65
CA GLY A 101 -0.93 23.63 19.90
C GLY A 101 0.13 22.88 20.70
N LEU A 102 -0.13 22.51 21.96
CA LEU A 102 0.82 21.70 22.76
C LEU A 102 1.04 20.34 22.10
N ALA A 103 2.25 20.11 21.60
CA ALA A 103 2.68 18.84 21.03
C ALA A 103 3.39 17.97 22.09
N LEU A 104 3.02 16.70 22.18
CA LEU A 104 3.63 15.70 23.05
C LEU A 104 3.87 14.40 22.27
N ARG A 105 4.84 13.60 22.71
CA ARG A 105 5.10 12.26 22.17
C ARG A 105 5.02 11.22 23.28
N PHE A 106 4.55 10.03 22.97
CA PHE A 106 4.57 8.93 23.92
C PHE A 106 4.76 7.59 23.23
N THR A 107 5.26 6.59 23.96
CA THR A 107 5.22 5.20 23.50
C THR A 107 3.98 4.53 24.07
N ALA A 108 3.04 4.11 23.21
CA ALA A 108 1.81 3.45 23.63
C ALA A 108 2.12 2.04 24.17
N ALA A 109 1.62 1.68 25.36
CA ALA A 109 1.83 0.35 25.92
C ALA A 109 0.85 -0.66 25.30
N ASN A 110 -0.37 -0.20 25.01
CA ASN A 110 -1.48 -1.01 24.52
C ASN A 110 -1.94 -0.57 23.13
N ALA A 111 -2.47 -1.50 22.34
CA ALA A 111 -3.16 -1.15 21.09
C ALA A 111 -4.55 -0.56 21.40
N ASN A 112 -5.03 0.37 20.55
CA ASN A 112 -6.38 0.87 20.70
C ASN A 112 -7.39 -0.09 20.05
N THR A 113 -8.55 -0.26 20.69
CA THR A 113 -9.68 -1.05 20.20
C THR A 113 -10.90 -0.18 19.87
N GLY A 114 -10.78 1.14 20.00
CA GLY A 114 -11.84 2.09 19.69
C GLY A 114 -11.49 3.52 20.12
N ALA A 115 -12.53 4.29 20.44
CA ALA A 115 -12.40 5.66 20.93
C ALA A 115 -11.45 5.69 22.13
N SER A 116 -10.44 6.55 22.04
CA SER A 116 -9.37 6.61 23.03
C SER A 116 -9.30 7.98 23.69
N THR A 117 -8.62 8.06 24.82
CA THR A 117 -8.33 9.30 25.54
C THR A 117 -6.85 9.38 25.88
N PHE A 118 -6.35 10.60 26.09
CA PHE A 118 -4.97 10.84 26.48
C PHE A 118 -4.89 11.88 27.61
N ALA A 119 -4.06 11.60 28.62
CA ALA A 119 -3.86 12.43 29.79
C ALA A 119 -2.36 12.57 30.15
N PRO A 120 -1.75 13.76 30.02
CA PRO A 120 -0.42 14.02 30.55
C PRO A 120 -0.48 14.34 32.05
N ASN A 121 0.50 13.86 32.81
CA ASN A 121 0.81 14.19 34.22
C ASN A 121 -0.41 14.17 35.17
N GLY A 122 -1.34 13.25 34.98
CA GLY A 122 -2.52 13.08 35.84
C GLY A 122 -3.63 14.13 35.64
N LEU A 123 -3.57 14.95 34.58
CA LEU A 123 -4.68 15.81 34.18
C LEU A 123 -5.92 14.98 33.77
N LEU A 124 -7.09 15.63 33.70
CA LEU A 124 -8.31 14.99 33.24
C LEU A 124 -8.12 14.43 31.81
N PRO A 125 -8.41 13.14 31.56
CA PRO A 125 -8.33 12.56 30.23
C PRO A 125 -9.22 13.29 29.24
N LYS A 126 -8.64 13.70 28.11
CA LYS A 126 -9.36 14.30 27.00
C LYS A 126 -9.46 13.31 25.83
N PRO A 127 -10.50 13.40 24.98
CA PRO A 127 -10.62 12.55 23.80
C PRO A 127 -9.38 12.64 22.92
N LEU A 128 -8.94 11.50 22.40
CA LEU A 128 -7.91 11.39 21.39
C LEU A 128 -8.59 11.07 20.05
N VAL A 129 -8.43 11.96 19.08
CA VAL A 129 -9.05 11.90 17.75
C VAL A 129 -8.00 11.72 16.67
N SER A 130 -8.40 11.20 15.52
CA SER A 130 -7.53 11.06 14.34
C SER A 130 -7.34 12.42 13.64
N LEU A 131 -6.45 12.45 12.62
CA LEU A 131 -6.30 13.61 11.73
C LEU A 131 -7.60 14.04 11.03
N ALA A 132 -8.59 13.14 10.91
CA ALA A 132 -9.91 13.45 10.37
C ALA A 132 -10.87 14.03 11.44
N LEU A 133 -10.36 14.41 12.61
CA LEU A 133 -11.12 15.01 13.74
C LEU A 133 -12.27 14.11 14.23
N SER A 134 -12.12 12.80 14.07
CA SER A 134 -13.09 11.79 14.52
C SER A 134 -12.44 10.88 15.56
N ALA A 135 -13.23 10.25 16.43
CA ALA A 135 -12.74 9.29 17.42
C ALA A 135 -11.85 8.21 16.76
N LEU A 136 -10.76 7.83 17.45
CA LEU A 136 -9.87 6.79 16.94
C LEU A 136 -10.63 5.47 16.72
N ARG A 137 -10.26 4.77 15.65
CA ARG A 137 -10.79 3.44 15.30
C ARG A 137 -9.81 2.35 15.73
N PRO A 138 -10.26 1.10 15.93
CA PRO A 138 -9.38 0.01 16.33
C PRO A 138 -8.11 -0.07 15.45
N ALA A 139 -6.96 -0.35 16.07
CA ALA A 139 -5.64 -0.49 15.45
C ALA A 139 -5.05 0.77 14.76
N GLU A 140 -5.53 1.96 15.10
CA GLU A 140 -4.87 3.23 14.75
C GLU A 140 -3.66 3.54 15.64
N ILE A 141 -3.58 2.93 16.82
CA ILE A 141 -2.42 2.87 17.70
C ILE A 141 -2.14 1.39 17.97
N VAL A 142 -0.90 0.97 17.77
CA VAL A 142 -0.43 -0.39 18.08
C VAL A 142 0.42 -0.35 19.33
N GLY A 143 0.37 -1.38 20.17
CA GLY A 143 1.24 -1.49 21.34
C GLY A 143 2.72 -1.41 20.94
N GLY A 144 3.50 -0.63 21.68
CA GLY A 144 4.90 -0.30 21.39
C GLY A 144 5.11 0.81 20.36
N SER A 145 4.05 1.36 19.76
CA SER A 145 4.19 2.45 18.78
C SER A 145 4.52 3.79 19.43
N VAL A 146 5.34 4.59 18.75
CA VAL A 146 5.62 5.99 19.13
C VAL A 146 4.55 6.87 18.52
N CYS A 147 3.76 7.51 19.37
CA CYS A 147 2.67 8.40 19.01
C CYS A 147 3.09 9.87 19.22
N SER A 148 2.69 10.74 18.31
CA SER A 148 2.77 12.20 18.45
C SER A 148 1.36 12.77 18.47
N VAL A 149 1.05 13.56 19.49
CA VAL A 149 -0.27 14.15 19.70
C VAL A 149 -0.15 15.67 19.85
N VAL A 150 -1.18 16.40 19.41
CA VAL A 150 -1.27 17.86 19.57
C VAL A 150 -2.61 18.20 20.21
N TYR A 151 -2.59 19.02 21.26
CA TYR A 151 -3.81 19.50 21.90
C TYR A 151 -4.45 20.62 21.07
N SER A 152 -5.76 20.54 20.83
CA SER A 152 -6.56 21.61 20.25
C SER A 152 -7.56 22.15 21.28
N ALA A 153 -7.42 23.42 21.65
CA ALA A 153 -8.33 24.07 22.58
C ALA A 153 -9.74 24.25 22.00
N ALA A 154 -9.86 24.40 20.67
CA ALA A 154 -11.15 24.54 19.99
C ALA A 154 -12.00 23.25 20.04
N LEU A 155 -11.35 22.08 20.05
CA LEU A 155 -12.01 20.78 20.09
C LEU A 155 -12.04 20.18 21.51
N ASP A 156 -11.37 20.81 22.47
CA ASP A 156 -11.11 20.27 23.81
C ASP A 156 -10.59 18.81 23.77
N SER A 157 -9.75 18.51 22.77
CA SER A 157 -9.33 17.15 22.39
C SER A 157 -7.89 17.12 21.91
N TRP A 158 -7.26 15.94 22.02
CA TRP A 158 -5.96 15.64 21.43
C TRP A 158 -6.12 15.11 20.02
N VAL A 159 -5.32 15.60 19.08
CA VAL A 159 -5.24 15.08 17.71
C VAL A 159 -4.00 14.20 17.59
N LEU A 160 -4.18 12.94 17.19
CA LEU A 160 -3.10 12.03 16.85
C LEU A 160 -2.51 12.43 15.49
N VAL A 161 -1.30 12.97 15.50
CA VAL A 161 -0.60 13.45 14.29
C VAL A 161 0.23 12.35 13.65
N TYR A 162 0.80 11.47 14.46
CA TYR A 162 1.64 10.36 14.00
C TYR A 162 1.58 9.18 14.97
N ALA A 163 1.64 7.95 14.45
CA ALA A 163 1.85 6.74 15.22
C ALA A 163 2.72 5.76 14.41
N SER A 164 3.94 5.45 14.88
CA SER A 164 4.94 4.71 14.08
C SER A 164 4.56 3.27 13.70
N GLY A 165 3.66 2.66 14.48
CA GLY A 165 3.11 1.33 14.22
C GLY A 165 1.61 1.34 13.94
N GLY A 166 0.96 2.49 14.04
CA GLY A 166 -0.47 2.64 13.77
C GLY A 166 -0.77 2.71 12.28
N ASN A 167 -1.93 2.24 11.84
CA ASN A 167 -2.43 2.43 10.47
C ASN A 167 -2.83 3.90 10.17
N ALA A 168 -2.13 4.88 10.74
CA ALA A 168 -2.45 6.31 10.68
C ALA A 168 -2.31 6.96 9.29
N ALA A 169 -1.96 6.19 8.25
CA ALA A 169 -1.99 6.64 6.86
C ALA A 169 -3.13 5.94 6.10
N SER A 170 -4.34 6.51 6.21
CA SER A 170 -5.50 6.10 5.41
C SER A 170 -5.14 6.14 3.92
N GLY A 171 -5.50 5.11 3.15
CA GLY A 171 -5.28 5.02 1.71
C GLY A 171 -3.90 4.51 1.27
N ARG A 172 -3.00 4.15 2.18
CA ARG A 172 -1.71 3.51 1.82
C ARG A 172 -1.95 2.09 1.30
N LEU A 173 -1.23 1.69 0.25
CA LEU A 173 -1.16 0.29 -0.17
C LEU A 173 -0.48 -0.56 0.92
N LEU A 174 -1.22 -1.52 1.47
CA LEU A 174 -0.74 -2.48 2.47
C LEU A 174 -0.02 -3.66 1.82
N GLY A 175 -0.49 -4.09 0.65
CA GLY A 175 0.10 -5.20 -0.09
C GLY A 175 -0.68 -5.59 -1.34
N VAL A 176 -0.10 -6.48 -2.13
CA VAL A 176 -0.72 -7.04 -3.33
C VAL A 176 -0.73 -8.56 -3.20
N LYS A 177 -1.91 -9.17 -3.37
CA LYS A 177 -2.11 -10.63 -3.36
C LYS A 177 -2.61 -11.08 -4.73
N THR A 178 -1.81 -11.89 -5.40
CA THR A 178 -2.11 -12.41 -6.74
C THR A 178 -2.38 -13.91 -6.68
N PHE A 179 -3.53 -14.31 -7.22
CA PHE A 179 -3.96 -15.70 -7.31
C PHE A 179 -3.93 -16.15 -8.77
N THR A 180 -2.98 -17.04 -9.08
CA THR A 180 -2.90 -17.78 -10.36
C THR A 180 -3.46 -19.20 -10.24
N ALA A 181 -3.82 -19.60 -9.02
CA ALA A 181 -4.56 -20.81 -8.70
C ALA A 181 -5.66 -20.48 -7.69
N SER A 182 -6.76 -21.22 -7.72
CA SER A 182 -7.87 -21.06 -6.77
C SER A 182 -7.40 -21.29 -5.34
N GLY A 183 -7.99 -20.57 -4.39
CA GLY A 183 -7.61 -20.63 -2.99
C GLY A 183 -8.51 -19.78 -2.12
N THR A 184 -8.03 -19.45 -0.92
CA THR A 184 -8.76 -18.60 0.02
C THR A 184 -8.00 -17.29 0.20
N TYR A 185 -8.71 -16.18 0.06
CA TYR A 185 -8.22 -14.87 0.39
C TYR A 185 -8.62 -14.51 1.83
N VAL A 186 -7.60 -14.25 2.65
CA VAL A 186 -7.76 -13.71 4.01
C VAL A 186 -7.20 -12.28 4.02
N PRO A 187 -8.00 -11.27 4.40
CA PRO A 187 -7.55 -9.89 4.49
C PRO A 187 -6.39 -9.70 5.47
N THR A 188 -5.45 -8.83 5.12
CA THR A 188 -4.41 -8.41 6.06
C THR A 188 -5.03 -7.55 7.18
N VAL A 189 -4.55 -7.73 8.41
CA VAL A 189 -4.96 -6.89 9.55
C VAL A 189 -4.74 -5.42 9.21
N GLY A 190 -5.79 -4.60 9.35
CA GLY A 190 -5.74 -3.18 9.00
C GLY A 190 -6.24 -2.83 7.59
N MET A 191 -6.59 -3.81 6.76
CA MET A 191 -7.23 -3.55 5.47
C MET A 191 -8.59 -2.86 5.65
N ARG A 192 -8.80 -1.75 4.95
CA ARG A 192 -10.08 -1.02 4.89
C ARG A 192 -10.78 -1.13 3.55
N ASN A 193 -9.99 -1.12 2.47
CA ASN A 193 -10.51 -1.23 1.11
C ASN A 193 -9.61 -2.15 0.29
N VAL A 194 -10.19 -2.74 -0.76
CA VAL A 194 -9.44 -3.47 -1.77
C VAL A 194 -9.81 -3.01 -3.17
N LEU A 195 -8.80 -2.93 -4.04
CA LEU A 195 -9.00 -2.91 -5.48
C LEU A 195 -8.79 -4.34 -5.99
N VAL A 196 -9.88 -4.98 -6.40
CA VAL A 196 -9.86 -6.28 -7.05
C VAL A 196 -9.82 -6.07 -8.56
N SER A 197 -8.88 -6.74 -9.23
CA SER A 197 -8.82 -6.85 -10.69
C SER A 197 -8.80 -8.33 -11.05
N LEU A 198 -9.73 -8.77 -11.89
CA LEU A 198 -9.80 -10.18 -12.30
C LEU A 198 -10.15 -10.34 -13.77
N VAL A 199 -9.65 -11.42 -14.37
CA VAL A 199 -9.92 -11.81 -15.76
C VAL A 199 -10.29 -13.29 -15.82
N GLY A 200 -11.31 -13.63 -16.60
CA GLY A 200 -11.66 -15.02 -16.90
C GLY A 200 -10.58 -15.70 -17.75
N GLY A 201 -10.57 -17.03 -17.79
CA GLY A 201 -9.68 -17.78 -18.68
C GLY A 201 -10.04 -17.54 -20.16
N GLY A 202 -9.04 -17.56 -21.04
CA GLY A 202 -9.26 -17.47 -22.48
C GLY A 202 -9.58 -18.83 -23.11
N GLY A 203 -10.32 -18.81 -24.21
CA GLY A 203 -10.71 -20.00 -24.96
C GLY A 203 -9.56 -20.59 -25.79
N GLY A 204 -9.61 -21.91 -26.00
CA GLY A 204 -8.72 -22.61 -26.93
C GLY A 204 -9.17 -22.48 -28.38
N SER A 205 -8.28 -22.77 -29.33
CA SER A 205 -8.63 -22.87 -30.74
C SER A 205 -8.93 -24.32 -31.13
N SER A 206 -9.77 -24.52 -32.14
CA SER A 206 -10.13 -25.83 -32.68
C SER A 206 -8.95 -26.52 -33.35
N GLY A 207 -8.95 -27.85 -33.28
CA GLY A 207 -8.07 -28.68 -34.09
C GLY A 207 -8.62 -28.82 -35.51
N ILE A 208 -7.73 -28.99 -36.47
CA ILE A 208 -8.06 -29.07 -37.89
C ILE A 208 -7.89 -30.50 -38.41
N ALA A 209 -8.70 -30.86 -39.40
CA ALA A 209 -8.67 -32.17 -40.05
C ALA A 209 -7.45 -32.33 -40.97
N ALA A 210 -7.19 -33.58 -41.40
CA ALA A 210 -6.23 -33.84 -42.47
C ALA A 210 -6.81 -33.36 -43.81
N THR A 211 -5.93 -32.95 -44.71
CA THR A 211 -6.29 -32.45 -46.05
C THR A 211 -5.71 -33.35 -47.13
N ASN A 212 -6.47 -33.54 -48.21
CA ASN A 212 -6.02 -34.25 -49.41
C ASN A 212 -5.57 -33.26 -50.52
N SER A 213 -5.52 -33.73 -51.77
CA SER A 213 -5.02 -32.96 -52.91
C SER A 213 -5.91 -31.77 -53.32
N ASN A 214 -7.17 -31.72 -52.88
CA ASN A 214 -8.10 -30.63 -53.23
C ASN A 214 -8.76 -29.99 -52.00
N GLN A 215 -8.23 -30.23 -50.81
CA GLN A 215 -8.80 -29.73 -49.56
C GLN A 215 -7.84 -28.83 -48.81
N ILE A 216 -8.45 -27.94 -48.03
CA ILE A 216 -7.78 -27.17 -46.98
C ILE A 216 -8.58 -27.29 -45.68
N SER A 217 -7.98 -26.97 -44.56
CA SER A 217 -8.70 -26.89 -43.29
C SER A 217 -8.08 -25.80 -42.42
N LEU A 218 -8.89 -24.98 -41.78
CA LEU A 218 -8.38 -23.91 -40.93
C LEU A 218 -9.29 -23.68 -39.73
N ALA A 219 -8.75 -22.99 -38.72
CA ALA A 219 -9.45 -22.67 -37.49
C ALA A 219 -9.44 -21.16 -37.23
N GLY A 220 -10.53 -20.68 -36.63
CA GLY A 220 -10.55 -19.38 -35.96
C GLY A 220 -9.80 -19.43 -34.63
N GLY A 221 -9.40 -18.27 -34.11
CA GLY A 221 -8.77 -18.16 -32.79
C GLY A 221 -9.78 -18.29 -31.65
N GLY A 222 -9.32 -18.59 -30.44
CA GLY A 222 -10.14 -18.59 -29.22
C GLY A 222 -10.48 -17.17 -28.74
N ALA A 223 -11.57 -17.02 -28.00
CA ALA A 223 -11.96 -15.75 -27.39
C ALA A 223 -11.19 -15.45 -26.10
N SER A 224 -11.22 -14.20 -25.64
CA SER A 224 -10.68 -13.82 -24.34
C SER A 224 -11.74 -13.89 -23.24
N GLY A 225 -11.29 -14.02 -22.00
CA GLY A 225 -12.15 -13.87 -20.83
C GLY A 225 -12.56 -12.43 -20.60
N SER A 226 -13.68 -12.24 -19.91
CA SER A 226 -14.11 -10.92 -19.43
C SER A 226 -13.16 -10.36 -18.40
N TYR A 227 -13.26 -9.05 -18.17
CA TYR A 227 -12.44 -8.35 -17.19
C TYR A 227 -13.32 -7.53 -16.25
N ALA A 228 -12.97 -7.53 -14.96
CA ALA A 228 -13.68 -6.78 -13.95
C ALA A 228 -12.71 -6.07 -13.02
N GLN A 229 -13.06 -4.85 -12.63
CA GLN A 229 -12.43 -4.15 -11.52
C GLN A 229 -13.46 -3.66 -10.51
N ALA A 230 -13.20 -3.92 -9.24
CA ALA A 230 -14.05 -3.50 -8.14
C ALA A 230 -13.26 -2.87 -7.00
N TRP A 231 -13.76 -1.75 -6.48
CA TRP A 231 -13.38 -1.20 -5.19
C TRP A 231 -14.35 -1.70 -4.12
N LEU A 232 -13.87 -2.53 -3.19
CA LEU A 232 -14.70 -3.15 -2.15
C LEU A 232 -14.18 -2.75 -0.77
N SER A 233 -15.08 -2.50 0.18
CA SER A 233 -14.71 -2.21 1.56
C SER A 233 -14.49 -3.50 2.36
N ALA A 234 -13.77 -3.39 3.48
CA ALA A 234 -13.55 -4.50 4.40
C ALA A 234 -14.87 -5.12 4.92
N GLY A 235 -15.93 -4.31 5.07
CA GLY A 235 -17.25 -4.80 5.46
C GLY A 235 -17.90 -5.72 4.42
N VAL A 236 -17.65 -5.48 3.13
CA VAL A 236 -18.16 -6.33 2.03
C VAL A 236 -17.33 -7.60 1.89
N ILE A 237 -16.01 -7.49 2.07
CA ILE A 237 -15.10 -8.65 2.00
C ILE A 237 -15.28 -9.62 3.18
N GLY A 238 -15.61 -9.12 4.37
CA GLY A 238 -15.72 -9.96 5.57
C GLY A 238 -14.39 -10.59 5.99
N GLN A 239 -14.46 -11.72 6.70
CA GLN A 239 -13.27 -12.37 7.27
C GLN A 239 -12.42 -13.14 6.25
N SER A 240 -13.05 -13.67 5.20
CA SER A 240 -12.37 -14.40 4.13
C SER A 240 -13.26 -14.51 2.91
N GLN A 241 -12.65 -14.63 1.73
CA GLN A 241 -13.36 -14.91 0.48
C GLN A 241 -12.73 -16.09 -0.25
N ILE A 242 -13.55 -16.89 -0.91
CA ILE A 242 -13.07 -17.94 -1.82
C ILE A 242 -12.64 -17.27 -3.12
N ILE A 243 -11.43 -17.55 -3.57
CA ILE A 243 -10.92 -17.13 -4.87
C ILE A 243 -11.00 -18.31 -5.82
N THR A 244 -11.76 -18.14 -6.90
CA THR A 244 -11.76 -19.06 -8.03
C THR A 244 -10.93 -18.44 -9.14
N VAL A 245 -9.92 -19.15 -9.63
CA VAL A 245 -9.17 -18.75 -10.82
C VAL A 245 -9.65 -19.58 -12.00
N GLY A 246 -10.09 -18.91 -13.06
CA GLY A 246 -10.59 -19.54 -14.27
C GLY A 246 -9.52 -20.38 -14.96
N ALA A 247 -9.82 -21.66 -15.19
CA ALA A 247 -8.94 -22.52 -15.97
C ALA A 247 -8.78 -21.99 -17.41
N ARG A 248 -7.65 -22.29 -18.04
CA ARG A 248 -7.48 -22.01 -19.46
C ARG A 248 -8.38 -22.89 -20.31
N GLY A 249 -8.84 -22.39 -21.46
CA GLY A 249 -9.50 -23.21 -22.48
C GLY A 249 -8.55 -24.25 -23.06
N ALA A 250 -8.97 -25.50 -23.06
CA ALA A 250 -8.20 -26.60 -23.62
C ALA A 250 -8.03 -26.46 -25.13
N ALA A 251 -6.88 -26.90 -25.66
CA ALA A 251 -6.69 -27.01 -27.10
C ALA A 251 -7.71 -27.99 -27.69
N GLY A 252 -8.29 -27.65 -28.84
CA GLY A 252 -9.09 -28.60 -29.60
C GLY A 252 -8.22 -29.78 -30.03
N SER A 253 -8.66 -30.99 -29.68
CA SER A 253 -8.08 -32.21 -30.27
C SER A 253 -8.28 -32.20 -31.78
N VAL A 254 -7.63 -33.12 -32.49
CA VAL A 254 -7.83 -33.28 -33.94
C VAL A 254 -9.33 -33.35 -34.26
N SER A 255 -9.75 -32.54 -35.22
CA SER A 255 -11.13 -32.42 -35.66
C SER A 255 -12.15 -32.13 -34.54
N THR A 256 -11.74 -31.38 -33.51
CA THR A 256 -12.58 -31.04 -32.35
C THR A 256 -12.50 -29.54 -32.04
N GLY A 257 -13.60 -28.99 -31.50
CA GLY A 257 -13.67 -27.58 -31.08
C GLY A 257 -12.70 -27.28 -29.92
N GLY A 258 -12.30 -26.02 -29.80
CA GLY A 258 -11.53 -25.54 -28.65
C GLY A 258 -12.38 -25.55 -27.38
N GLY A 259 -11.74 -25.80 -26.23
CA GLY A 259 -12.40 -25.70 -24.93
C GLY A 259 -12.61 -24.24 -24.51
N SER A 260 -13.73 -23.98 -23.82
CA SER A 260 -13.99 -22.68 -23.20
C SER A 260 -13.08 -22.44 -21.99
N GLY A 261 -12.72 -21.18 -21.76
CA GLY A 261 -12.05 -20.75 -20.54
C GLY A 261 -12.99 -20.76 -19.32
N GLY A 262 -12.41 -20.93 -18.13
CA GLY A 262 -13.13 -20.91 -16.86
C GLY A 262 -13.36 -19.51 -16.31
N THR A 263 -14.31 -19.39 -15.39
CA THR A 263 -14.63 -18.13 -14.69
C THR A 263 -13.65 -17.88 -13.55
N SER A 264 -13.18 -16.63 -13.43
CA SER A 264 -12.43 -16.15 -12.25
C SER A 264 -13.35 -15.32 -11.35
N SER A 265 -13.33 -15.54 -10.04
CA SER A 265 -14.20 -14.81 -9.11
C SER A 265 -13.60 -14.65 -7.71
N ILE A 266 -14.10 -13.67 -6.98
CA ILE A 266 -13.95 -13.52 -5.52
C ILE A 266 -15.32 -13.73 -4.88
N GLY A 267 -15.57 -14.95 -4.41
CA GLY A 267 -16.88 -15.38 -3.92
C GLY A 267 -17.98 -15.06 -4.92
N SER A 268 -19.05 -14.46 -4.44
CA SER A 268 -20.14 -13.89 -5.25
C SER A 268 -20.01 -12.38 -5.49
N LEU A 269 -18.91 -11.76 -5.04
CA LEU A 269 -18.75 -10.31 -5.04
C LEU A 269 -18.42 -9.77 -6.44
N VAL A 270 -17.48 -10.43 -7.13
CA VAL A 270 -17.04 -10.05 -8.48
C VAL A 270 -16.73 -11.31 -9.27
N SER A 271 -17.18 -11.36 -10.52
CA SER A 271 -17.01 -12.53 -11.39
C SER A 271 -16.71 -12.12 -12.83
N ALA A 272 -15.67 -12.70 -13.41
CA ALA A 272 -15.36 -12.62 -14.83
C ALA A 272 -15.44 -14.01 -15.47
N THR A 273 -16.42 -14.17 -16.36
CA THR A 273 -16.61 -15.36 -17.19
C THR A 273 -15.48 -15.56 -18.19
N GLY A 274 -15.16 -16.82 -18.49
CA GLY A 274 -14.15 -17.17 -19.48
C GLY A 274 -14.64 -17.05 -20.93
N GLY A 275 -13.69 -16.96 -21.87
CA GLY A 275 -13.96 -16.87 -23.30
C GLY A 275 -14.31 -18.21 -23.93
N GLY A 276 -15.15 -18.20 -24.97
CA GLY A 276 -15.47 -19.40 -25.74
C GLY A 276 -14.28 -19.90 -26.56
N GLY A 277 -14.16 -21.22 -26.71
CA GLY A 277 -13.26 -21.82 -27.68
C GLY A 277 -13.81 -21.71 -29.12
N SER A 278 -12.95 -21.77 -30.14
CA SER A 278 -13.44 -21.73 -31.52
C SER A 278 -14.13 -23.04 -31.92
N PRO A 279 -15.25 -22.96 -32.68
CA PRO A 279 -15.93 -24.15 -33.16
C PRO A 279 -15.07 -24.95 -34.13
N TRP A 280 -15.37 -26.24 -34.22
CA TRP A 280 -14.80 -27.10 -35.25
C TRP A 280 -15.58 -26.98 -36.56
N ASN A 281 -14.87 -27.14 -37.67
CA ASN A 281 -15.42 -27.11 -39.02
C ASN A 281 -14.74 -28.19 -39.87
N GLU A 282 -15.49 -28.70 -40.84
CA GLU A 282 -15.00 -29.67 -41.83
C GLU A 282 -13.95 -29.05 -42.77
N ALA A 283 -13.17 -29.90 -43.43
CA ALA A 283 -12.23 -29.47 -44.47
C ALA A 283 -13.00 -28.91 -45.69
N LEU A 284 -12.54 -27.78 -46.22
CA LEU A 284 -13.11 -27.14 -47.40
C LEU A 284 -12.49 -27.73 -48.68
N VAL A 285 -13.35 -28.17 -49.60
CA VAL A 285 -12.96 -28.61 -50.96
C VAL A 285 -12.82 -27.39 -51.87
N LEU A 286 -11.75 -27.34 -52.69
CA LEU A 286 -11.48 -26.27 -53.64
C LEU A 286 -11.98 -26.58 -55.07
N PRO A 287 -12.33 -25.54 -55.87
CA PRO A 287 -12.30 -24.11 -55.52
C PRO A 287 -13.48 -23.72 -54.64
N GLY A 288 -13.18 -23.14 -53.48
CA GLY A 288 -14.17 -22.75 -52.49
C GLY A 288 -13.70 -21.57 -51.66
N PHE A 289 -14.61 -20.99 -50.90
CA PHE A 289 -14.33 -19.98 -49.89
C PHE A 289 -14.97 -20.40 -48.57
N GLY A 290 -14.38 -19.98 -47.45
CA GLY A 290 -14.89 -20.34 -46.13
C GLY A 290 -14.48 -19.34 -45.06
N LEU A 291 -15.43 -19.02 -44.18
CA LEU A 291 -15.22 -18.23 -42.97
C LEU A 291 -15.36 -19.16 -41.76
N TYR A 292 -14.28 -19.28 -40.99
CA TYR A 292 -14.17 -20.19 -39.86
C TYR A 292 -14.25 -19.36 -38.60
N VAL A 293 -15.44 -19.34 -37.99
CA VAL A 293 -15.75 -18.47 -36.85
C VAL A 293 -14.76 -18.71 -35.71
N GLY A 294 -14.32 -17.63 -35.07
CA GLY A 294 -13.52 -17.72 -33.85
C GLY A 294 -14.33 -18.11 -32.63
N GLY A 295 -13.70 -18.12 -31.47
CA GLY A 295 -14.38 -18.30 -30.20
C GLY A 295 -15.36 -17.16 -29.95
N PHE A 296 -16.54 -17.51 -29.41
CA PHE A 296 -17.53 -16.53 -29.00
C PHE A 296 -17.03 -15.70 -27.80
N PRO A 297 -17.29 -14.38 -27.79
CA PRO A 297 -16.91 -13.52 -26.68
C PRO A 297 -17.56 -14.00 -25.38
N SER A 298 -16.88 -13.81 -24.26
CA SER A 298 -17.47 -14.10 -22.95
C SER A 298 -18.65 -13.16 -22.67
N LEU A 299 -19.47 -13.50 -21.68
CA LEU A 299 -20.46 -12.57 -21.16
C LEU A 299 -19.78 -11.41 -20.43
N ILE A 300 -20.51 -10.30 -20.25
CA ILE A 300 -20.07 -9.18 -19.42
C ILE A 300 -19.87 -9.69 -17.99
N SER A 301 -18.78 -9.26 -17.36
CA SER A 301 -18.49 -9.53 -15.95
C SER A 301 -19.52 -8.92 -15.01
N SER A 302 -19.60 -9.44 -13.78
CA SER A 302 -20.50 -8.94 -12.73
C SER A 302 -19.72 -8.45 -11.52
N GLY A 303 -20.30 -7.51 -10.77
CA GLY A 303 -19.76 -7.03 -9.50
C GLY A 303 -18.64 -6.00 -9.59
N GLY A 304 -18.11 -5.71 -10.78
CA GLY A 304 -17.19 -4.58 -10.97
C GLY A 304 -17.91 -3.24 -10.87
N ASN A 305 -17.54 -2.39 -9.91
CA ASN A 305 -18.06 -1.02 -9.81
C ASN A 305 -17.14 0.02 -10.45
N ILE A 306 -15.96 -0.37 -10.93
CA ILE A 306 -15.04 0.49 -11.71
C ILE A 306 -15.09 0.10 -13.19
N ILE A 307 -14.92 -1.18 -13.49
CA ILE A 307 -14.92 -1.72 -14.86
C ILE A 307 -15.68 -3.05 -14.86
N ASN A 308 -16.58 -3.22 -15.83
CA ASN A 308 -17.07 -4.52 -16.28
C ASN A 308 -17.05 -4.55 -17.81
N THR A 309 -16.31 -5.50 -18.39
CA THR A 309 -16.27 -5.69 -19.84
C THR A 309 -16.45 -7.16 -20.19
N ALA A 310 -17.17 -7.42 -21.28
CA ALA A 310 -17.11 -8.72 -21.94
C ALA A 310 -15.69 -8.96 -22.51
N GLY A 311 -15.34 -10.23 -22.68
CA GLY A 311 -14.16 -10.63 -23.45
C GLY A 311 -14.36 -10.34 -24.93
N ALA A 312 -13.26 -10.30 -25.68
CA ALA A 312 -13.28 -10.13 -27.12
C ALA A 312 -13.43 -11.48 -27.83
N ALA A 313 -14.11 -11.48 -28.97
CA ALA A 313 -14.23 -12.65 -29.83
C ALA A 313 -12.87 -13.00 -30.46
N GLY A 314 -12.62 -14.29 -30.69
CA GLY A 314 -11.49 -14.72 -31.50
C GLY A 314 -11.68 -14.28 -32.95
N SER A 315 -10.58 -13.91 -33.63
CA SER A 315 -10.67 -13.57 -35.05
C SER A 315 -11.02 -14.82 -35.87
N PRO A 316 -11.83 -14.67 -36.92
CA PRO A 316 -12.14 -15.79 -37.80
C PRO A 316 -10.93 -16.17 -38.64
N GLY A 317 -10.87 -17.43 -39.04
CA GLY A 317 -10.00 -17.89 -40.12
C GLY A 317 -10.70 -17.70 -41.47
N ILE A 318 -9.94 -17.37 -42.51
CA ILE A 318 -10.46 -17.08 -43.85
C ILE A 318 -9.75 -17.95 -44.89
N CYS A 319 -10.53 -18.53 -45.81
CA CYS A 319 -10.00 -19.00 -47.08
C CYS A 319 -10.69 -18.36 -48.28
N LEU A 320 -9.87 -17.99 -49.27
CA LEU A 320 -10.29 -17.60 -50.61
C LEU A 320 -9.50 -18.42 -51.65
N SER A 321 -10.16 -19.37 -52.31
CA SER A 321 -9.60 -20.12 -53.45
C SER A 321 -8.23 -20.77 -53.16
N GLY A 322 -8.04 -21.30 -51.95
CA GLY A 322 -6.81 -21.98 -51.51
C GLY A 322 -5.82 -21.12 -50.73
N SER A 323 -5.95 -19.80 -50.76
CA SER A 323 -5.20 -18.92 -49.85
C SER A 323 -5.84 -18.95 -48.46
N THR A 324 -5.03 -19.14 -47.41
CA THR A 324 -5.54 -19.31 -46.04
C THR A 324 -4.93 -18.30 -45.06
N LEU A 325 -5.77 -17.67 -44.25
CA LEU A 325 -5.40 -16.89 -43.09
C LEU A 325 -6.04 -17.50 -41.85
N ALA A 326 -5.24 -18.06 -40.94
CA ALA A 326 -5.74 -18.57 -39.68
C ALA A 326 -6.14 -17.43 -38.73
N GLY A 327 -7.15 -17.66 -37.89
CA GLY A 327 -7.66 -16.63 -36.98
C GLY A 327 -6.72 -16.37 -35.80
N HIS A 328 -6.50 -15.10 -35.47
CA HIS A 328 -5.82 -14.72 -34.23
C HIS A 328 -6.70 -14.95 -32.99
N GLY A 329 -6.08 -15.36 -31.89
CA GLY A 329 -6.71 -15.38 -30.59
C GLY A 329 -7.01 -13.97 -30.10
N ALA A 330 -8.05 -13.81 -29.29
CA ALA A 330 -8.43 -12.50 -28.78
C ALA A 330 -7.51 -12.03 -27.64
N ASN A 331 -7.21 -10.73 -27.63
CA ASN A 331 -6.50 -10.09 -26.52
C ASN A 331 -7.41 -9.92 -25.30
N SER A 332 -6.81 -9.89 -24.12
CA SER A 332 -7.45 -9.44 -22.88
C SER A 332 -6.71 -8.20 -22.35
N PRO A 333 -7.24 -7.49 -21.35
CA PRO A 333 -6.51 -6.39 -20.72
C PRO A 333 -5.18 -6.80 -20.06
N LEU A 334 -4.98 -8.10 -19.77
CA LEU A 334 -3.81 -8.64 -19.07
C LEU A 334 -3.04 -9.68 -19.91
N GLY A 335 -3.34 -9.81 -21.21
CA GLY A 335 -2.76 -10.85 -22.04
C GLY A 335 -2.94 -10.62 -23.53
N SER A 336 -2.02 -11.16 -24.32
CA SER A 336 -2.06 -11.10 -25.77
C SER A 336 -2.52 -12.44 -26.34
N GLY A 337 -3.43 -12.37 -27.31
CA GLY A 337 -3.93 -13.54 -28.00
C GLY A 337 -2.85 -14.22 -28.83
N GLY A 338 -2.93 -15.54 -28.98
CA GLY A 338 -2.03 -16.29 -29.85
C GLY A 338 -2.19 -15.85 -31.30
N TYR A 339 -1.08 -15.75 -32.03
CA TYR A 339 -1.15 -15.40 -33.45
C TYR A 339 -1.69 -16.57 -34.28
N GLY A 340 -2.55 -16.28 -35.27
CA GLY A 340 -2.99 -17.28 -36.23
C GLY A 340 -1.83 -17.72 -37.11
N ASN A 341 -1.68 -19.03 -37.33
CA ASN A 341 -0.57 -19.58 -38.10
C ASN A 341 -1.03 -20.39 -39.32
N SER A 342 -0.81 -19.84 -40.52
CA SER A 342 -1.08 -20.50 -41.80
C SER A 342 0.12 -21.25 -42.38
N VAL A 343 1.25 -21.30 -41.67
CA VAL A 343 2.44 -22.03 -42.12
C VAL A 343 2.21 -23.53 -41.97
N ALA A 344 2.58 -24.28 -43.00
CA ALA A 344 2.51 -25.74 -43.03
C ALA A 344 3.15 -26.36 -41.77
N LEU A 345 2.44 -27.30 -41.13
CA LEU A 345 2.91 -28.07 -39.97
C LEU A 345 3.29 -27.26 -38.72
N SER A 346 3.04 -25.95 -38.71
CA SER A 346 3.29 -25.11 -37.54
C SER A 346 2.40 -25.49 -36.35
N LEU A 347 2.89 -25.24 -35.13
CA LEU A 347 2.07 -25.41 -33.93
C LEU A 347 1.15 -24.20 -33.75
N ALA A 348 -0.04 -24.43 -33.18
CA ALA A 348 -0.94 -23.37 -32.78
C ALA A 348 -0.31 -22.53 -31.68
N ALA A 349 -0.34 -21.21 -31.83
CA ALA A 349 0.18 -20.30 -30.83
C ALA A 349 -0.77 -20.26 -29.61
N PRO A 350 -0.32 -20.59 -28.39
CA PRO A 350 -1.15 -20.42 -27.20
C PRO A 350 -1.37 -18.93 -26.90
N GLY A 351 -2.39 -18.61 -26.11
CA GLY A 351 -2.52 -17.28 -25.52
C GLY A 351 -1.36 -16.99 -24.54
N SER A 352 -0.90 -15.75 -24.47
CA SER A 352 0.12 -15.28 -23.53
C SER A 352 -0.46 -14.28 -22.51
N GLY A 353 0.13 -14.22 -21.31
CA GLY A 353 -0.43 -13.45 -20.19
C GLY A 353 -1.63 -14.15 -19.54
N PHE A 354 -2.68 -13.40 -19.20
CA PHE A 354 -3.89 -13.93 -18.56
C PHE A 354 -5.14 -13.70 -19.40
N GLY A 355 -6.03 -14.69 -19.47
CA GLY A 355 -7.34 -14.57 -20.08
C GLY A 355 -7.36 -14.36 -21.60
N SER A 356 -6.23 -14.44 -22.29
CA SER A 356 -6.12 -14.34 -23.75
C SER A 356 -6.47 -15.65 -24.46
N GLY A 357 -7.04 -15.54 -25.66
CA GLY A 357 -7.41 -16.68 -26.49
C GLY A 357 -6.25 -17.26 -27.29
N ALA A 358 -6.34 -18.52 -27.70
CA ALA A 358 -5.34 -19.17 -28.55
C ALA A 358 -5.45 -18.76 -30.03
N GLY A 359 -4.35 -18.80 -30.77
CA GLY A 359 -4.34 -18.65 -32.23
C GLY A 359 -4.83 -19.91 -32.94
N GLY A 360 -5.53 -19.73 -34.06
CA GLY A 360 -5.91 -20.80 -34.97
C GLY A 360 -4.74 -21.25 -35.85
N ILE A 361 -4.96 -22.34 -36.58
CA ILE A 361 -4.01 -22.90 -37.55
C ILE A 361 -4.67 -23.21 -38.88
N ALA A 362 -3.90 -23.31 -39.96
CA ALA A 362 -4.41 -23.71 -41.28
C ALA A 362 -3.52 -24.75 -41.97
N ASN A 363 -4.13 -25.82 -42.49
CA ASN A 363 -3.55 -26.80 -43.40
C ASN A 363 -3.86 -26.44 -44.85
N THR A 364 -2.82 -26.51 -45.69
CA THR A 364 -2.95 -26.53 -47.15
C THR A 364 -2.97 -27.98 -47.66
N PHE A 365 -2.79 -28.23 -48.96
CA PHE A 365 -2.94 -29.56 -49.55
C PHE A 365 -2.03 -30.64 -48.95
N ASN A 366 -2.54 -31.86 -48.83
CA ASN A 366 -1.78 -33.05 -48.43
C ASN A 366 -1.10 -32.92 -47.06
N GLN A 367 -1.79 -32.36 -46.06
CA GLN A 367 -1.25 -32.15 -44.71
C GLN A 367 -1.97 -32.99 -43.66
N PRO A 368 -1.25 -33.47 -42.62
CA PRO A 368 -1.85 -34.25 -41.55
C PRO A 368 -2.75 -33.38 -40.67
N ALA A 369 -3.69 -34.03 -39.98
CA ALA A 369 -4.52 -33.36 -39.00
C ALA A 369 -3.67 -32.83 -37.83
N ARG A 370 -4.07 -31.71 -37.24
CA ARG A 370 -3.30 -31.03 -36.18
C ARG A 370 -4.20 -30.56 -35.05
N PRO A 371 -3.74 -30.64 -33.78
CA PRO A 371 -4.46 -30.06 -32.66
C PRO A 371 -4.37 -28.53 -32.69
N GLY A 372 -5.36 -27.88 -32.06
CA GLY A 372 -5.37 -26.44 -31.85
C GLY A 372 -4.43 -25.99 -30.72
N GLY A 373 -4.61 -24.75 -30.29
CA GLY A 373 -3.84 -24.10 -29.23
C GLY A 373 -4.66 -23.94 -27.96
N ALA A 374 -4.00 -23.98 -26.81
CA ALA A 374 -4.64 -23.69 -25.53
C ALA A 374 -4.70 -22.17 -25.26
N GLY A 375 -5.79 -21.72 -24.65
CA GLY A 375 -5.90 -20.34 -24.17
C GLY A 375 -4.98 -20.08 -22.97
N ALA A 376 -5.01 -18.85 -22.45
CA ALA A 376 -4.35 -18.49 -21.21
C ALA A 376 -5.27 -18.65 -19.99
N PRO A 377 -4.73 -18.99 -18.80
CA PRO A 377 -5.53 -19.06 -17.57
C PRO A 377 -5.98 -17.66 -17.13
N GLY A 378 -7.01 -17.61 -16.28
CA GLY A 378 -7.44 -16.38 -15.62
C GLY A 378 -6.49 -15.95 -14.50
N VAL A 379 -6.79 -14.82 -13.85
CA VAL A 379 -6.09 -14.35 -12.65
C VAL A 379 -7.03 -13.50 -11.79
N VAL A 380 -6.76 -13.48 -10.48
CA VAL A 380 -7.35 -12.52 -9.53
C VAL A 380 -6.22 -11.79 -8.80
N ILE A 381 -6.23 -10.47 -8.86
CA ILE A 381 -5.22 -9.59 -8.25
C ILE A 381 -5.95 -8.66 -7.26
N ILE A 382 -5.50 -8.66 -6.01
CA ILE A 382 -6.10 -7.87 -4.93
C ILE A 382 -5.05 -6.93 -4.38
N HIS A 383 -5.31 -5.63 -4.49
CA HIS A 383 -4.50 -4.58 -3.84
C HIS A 383 -5.23 -4.16 -2.56
N GLU A 384 -4.59 -4.34 -1.41
CA GLU A 384 -5.15 -3.99 -0.11
C GLU A 384 -4.73 -2.58 0.31
N TYR A 385 -5.67 -1.79 0.80
CA TYR A 385 -5.44 -0.41 1.25
C TYR A 385 -5.88 -0.22 2.70
N ALA A 386 -5.13 0.60 3.44
CA ALA A 386 -5.38 0.99 4.83
C ALA A 386 -6.40 2.12 4.97
#